data_AF-A0A078RI01-F1
#
_entry.id   AF-A0A078RI01-F1
#
_cell.length_a   1.000
_cell.length_b   1.000
_cell.length_c   1.000
_cell.angle_alpha   90.00
_cell.angle_beta   90.00
_cell.angle_gamma   90.00
#
_symmetry.space_group_name_H-M   'P 1'
#
loop_
_entity.id
_entity.type
_entity.pdbx_description
1 polymer ?
#
loop_
_entity_poly.entity_id
_entity_poly.type
_entity_poly.pdbx_seq_one_letter_code
_entity_poly.pdbx_strand_id
1 'polypeptide(L)'
;MNMLHGHYTTESEEVFAIVLNPQKLPLSYGRRWILERWENNQWVRLWTKKPTGFFDDEIIPITPPIYYCFSFPIKYYKTTPGKYRISISLWNDMEKINLNAEFEIE
;
A
#
# COMPACT_ATOMS: atom_id res chain seq x y z
N MET A 1 6.14 5.93 -5.06
CA MET A 1 5.03 5.01 -5.39
C MET A 1 3.87 5.86 -5.85
N ASN A 2 3.18 5.46 -6.91
CA ASN A 2 2.04 6.21 -7.43
C ASN A 2 0.79 5.31 -7.40
N MET A 3 -0.37 5.89 -7.09
CA MET A 3 -1.63 5.17 -7.24
C MET A 3 -1.99 5.07 -8.72
N LEU A 4 -2.51 3.92 -9.12
CA LEU A 4 -3.19 3.83 -10.41
C LEU A 4 -4.44 4.70 -10.32
N HIS A 5 -4.56 5.66 -11.25
CA HIS A 5 -5.70 6.57 -11.31
C HIS A 5 -6.95 5.74 -11.61
N GLY A 6 -7.74 5.52 -10.57
CA GLY A 6 -9.04 4.88 -10.62
C GLY A 6 -10.02 5.73 -9.83
N HIS A 7 -11.28 5.72 -10.25
CA HIS A 7 -12.36 6.32 -9.48
C HIS A 7 -12.69 5.39 -8.32
N TYR A 8 -12.06 5.62 -7.16
CA TYR A 8 -12.31 4.83 -5.96
C TYR A 8 -13.52 5.37 -5.23
N THR A 9 -14.43 4.49 -4.86
CA THR A 9 -15.65 4.81 -4.12
C THR A 9 -15.68 4.07 -2.79
N THR A 10 -16.63 4.41 -1.93
CA THR A 10 -16.87 3.64 -0.69
C THR A 10 -17.15 2.15 -0.92
N GLU A 11 -17.52 1.75 -2.14
CA GLU A 11 -17.73 0.36 -2.55
C GLU A 11 -16.47 -0.33 -3.09
N SER A 12 -15.37 0.40 -3.30
CA SER A 12 -14.13 -0.19 -3.80
C SER A 12 -13.57 -1.23 -2.84
N GLU A 13 -13.33 -2.44 -3.35
CA GLU A 13 -12.75 -3.52 -2.56
C GLU A 13 -11.23 -3.47 -2.50
N GLU A 14 -10.60 -2.97 -3.57
CA GLU A 14 -9.16 -2.94 -3.77
C GLU A 14 -8.73 -1.59 -4.31
N VAL A 15 -7.50 -1.20 -3.96
CA VAL A 15 -6.82 -0.06 -4.60
C VAL A 15 -5.45 -0.51 -5.08
N PHE A 16 -4.98 0.09 -6.16
CA PHE A 16 -3.77 -0.37 -6.83
C PHE A 16 -2.70 0.72 -6.84
N ALA A 17 -1.45 0.32 -6.61
CA ALA A 17 -0.31 1.20 -6.71
C ALA A 17 0.83 0.58 -7.52
N ILE A 18 1.60 1.44 -8.18
CA ILE A 18 2.82 1.06 -8.89
C ILE A 18 4.04 1.67 -8.21
N VAL A 19 5.07 0.86 -8.03
CA VAL A 19 6.43 1.28 -7.68
C VAL A 19 7.33 1.08 -8.89
N LEU A 20 7.98 2.16 -9.31
CA LEU A 20 9.01 2.13 -10.35
C LEU A 20 10.37 1.84 -9.69
N ASN A 21 11.04 0.78 -10.14
CA ASN A 21 12.40 0.37 -9.76
C ASN A 21 13.29 0.34 -11.01
N PRO A 22 13.67 1.50 -11.56
CA PRO A 22 14.36 1.57 -12.84
C PRO A 22 15.79 1.01 -12.77
N GLN A 23 16.37 1.01 -11.57
CA GLN A 23 17.71 0.48 -11.29
C GLN A 23 17.72 -1.04 -11.10
N LYS A 24 16.56 -1.70 -11.09
CA LYS A 24 16.42 -3.14 -10.84
C LYS A 24 17.11 -3.58 -9.55
N LEU A 25 16.97 -2.77 -8.50
CA LEU A 25 17.45 -3.13 -7.16
C LEU A 25 16.75 -4.43 -6.72
N PRO A 26 17.42 -5.35 -6.02
CA PRO A 26 16.84 -6.60 -5.53
C PRO A 26 15.89 -6.35 -4.35
N LEU A 27 14.79 -5.64 -4.60
CA LEU A 27 13.86 -5.24 -3.55
C LEU A 27 13.04 -6.45 -3.08
N SER A 28 13.10 -6.73 -1.78
CA SER A 28 12.18 -7.64 -1.12
C SER A 28 11.02 -6.87 -0.49
N TYR A 29 9.89 -7.55 -0.32
CA TYR A 29 8.68 -6.96 0.27
C TYR A 29 7.81 -8.03 0.92
N GLY A 30 6.96 -7.61 1.86
CA GLY A 30 5.96 -8.49 2.47
C GLY A 30 4.54 -8.01 2.19
N ARG A 31 3.54 -8.74 2.71
CA ARG A 31 2.12 -8.35 2.63
C ARG A 31 1.70 -7.31 3.66
N ARG A 32 2.64 -6.81 4.49
CA ARG A 32 2.33 -5.80 5.51
C ARG A 32 2.25 -4.42 4.89
N TRP A 33 1.07 -3.82 4.98
CA TRP A 33 0.81 -2.43 4.60
C TRP A 33 -0.05 -1.74 5.66
N ILE A 34 -0.13 -0.41 5.59
CA ILE A 34 -0.90 0.43 6.49
C ILE A 34 -1.81 1.32 5.65
N LEU A 35 -3.09 1.39 6.03
CA LEU A 35 -4.04 2.36 5.53
C LEU A 35 -4.19 3.51 6.53
N GLU A 36 -4.07 4.74 6.05
CA GLU A 36 -4.26 5.95 6.84
C GLU A 36 -5.27 6.86 6.15
N ARG A 37 -6.04 7.60 6.94
CA ARG A 37 -6.95 8.64 6.47
C ARG A 37 -6.47 10.00 6.95
N TRP A 38 -6.62 11.03 6.13
CA TRP A 38 -6.34 12.39 6.52
C TRP A 38 -7.51 12.94 7.34
N GLU A 39 -7.29 13.20 8.63
CA GLU A 39 -8.29 13.74 9.55
C GLU A 39 -7.63 14.78 10.44
N ASN A 40 -8.29 15.93 10.67
CA ASN A 40 -7.80 16.96 11.60
C ASN A 40 -6.32 17.36 11.37
N ASN A 41 -5.93 17.55 10.11
CA ASN A 41 -4.55 17.89 9.69
C ASN A 41 -3.48 16.85 10.06
N GLN A 42 -3.86 15.57 10.22
CA GLN A 42 -2.92 14.48 10.47
C GLN A 42 -3.35 13.19 9.79
N TRP A 43 -2.38 12.30 9.56
CA TRP A 43 -2.63 10.93 9.08
C TRP A 43 -3.01 10.03 10.26
N VAL A 44 -4.22 9.49 10.23
CA VAL A 44 -4.73 8.57 11.25
C VAL A 44 -4.78 7.17 10.69
N ARG A 45 -4.05 6.24 11.34
CA ARG A 45 -4.06 4.82 10.98
C ARG A 45 -5.44 4.21 11.19
N LEU A 46 -5.95 3.53 10.17
CA LEU A 46 -7.18 2.76 10.25
C LEU A 46 -6.92 1.33 10.71
N TRP A 47 -7.91 0.78 11.40
CA TRP A 47 -7.94 -0.61 11.85
C TRP A 47 -8.99 -1.39 11.07
N THR A 48 -8.70 -2.66 10.82
CA THR A 48 -9.59 -3.57 10.08
C THR A 48 -10.85 -3.88 10.90
N LYS A 49 -11.98 -4.14 10.21
CA LYS A 49 -13.26 -4.53 10.81
C LYS A 49 -13.16 -5.78 11.70
N LYS A 50 -12.22 -6.67 11.39
CA LYS A 50 -11.91 -7.89 12.15
C LYS A 50 -10.40 -8.01 12.36
N PRO A 51 -9.94 -8.65 13.46
CA PRO A 51 -8.53 -8.98 13.62
C PRO A 51 -8.09 -9.84 12.45
N THR A 52 -7.22 -9.29 11.59
CA THR A 52 -6.68 -10.00 10.44
C THR A 52 -5.19 -10.20 10.71
N GLY A 53 -4.79 -11.45 10.93
CA GLY A 53 -3.39 -11.80 11.13
C GLY A 53 -2.70 -11.89 9.78
N PHE A 54 -1.80 -10.96 9.50
CA PHE A 54 -0.84 -11.10 8.40
C PHE A 54 0.45 -11.64 9.00
N PHE A 55 0.85 -12.85 8.59
CA PHE A 55 2.15 -13.40 8.96
C PHE A 55 3.24 -12.65 8.21
N ASP A 56 4.39 -12.43 8.86
CA ASP A 56 5.57 -11.88 8.21
C ASP A 56 6.00 -12.82 7.09
N ASP A 57 5.91 -12.31 5.87
CA ASP A 57 6.39 -12.95 4.67
C ASP A 57 7.39 -12.04 3.99
N GLU A 58 8.39 -12.64 3.35
CA GLU A 58 9.35 -11.95 2.52
C GLU A 58 9.31 -12.57 1.13
N ILE A 59 8.96 -11.75 0.15
CA ILE A 59 8.94 -12.08 -1.25
C ILE A 59 10.16 -11.41 -1.89
N ILE A 60 11.05 -12.23 -2.46
CA ILE A 60 12.25 -11.78 -3.16
C ILE A 60 12.14 -12.22 -4.63
N PRO A 61 11.94 -11.29 -5.58
CA PRO A 61 11.94 -11.63 -6.99
C PRO A 61 13.33 -12.13 -7.43
N ILE A 62 13.39 -13.30 -8.10
CA ILE A 62 14.64 -13.84 -8.66
C ILE A 62 15.26 -12.86 -9.68
N THR A 63 14.41 -12.18 -10.45
CA THR A 63 14.81 -11.11 -11.37
C THR A 63 14.05 -9.85 -10.97
N PRO A 64 14.74 -8.77 -10.54
CA PRO A 64 14.06 -7.57 -10.09
C PRO A 64 13.26 -6.89 -11.21
N PRO A 65 11.93 -6.75 -11.06
CA PRO A 65 11.11 -6.09 -12.05
C PRO A 65 11.33 -4.57 -12.04
N ILE A 66 11.10 -3.94 -13.19
CA ILE A 66 11.09 -2.46 -13.31
C ILE A 66 9.83 -1.89 -12.65
N TYR A 67 8.71 -2.62 -12.68
CA TYR A 67 7.44 -2.20 -12.10
C TYR A 67 6.96 -3.24 -11.09
N TYR A 68 6.67 -2.81 -9.87
CA TYR A 68 5.92 -3.59 -8.90
C TYR A 68 4.49 -3.07 -8.87
N CYS A 69 3.53 -3.93 -9.18
CA CYS A 69 2.10 -3.62 -9.11
C CYS A 69 1.53 -4.26 -7.84
N PHE A 70 1.09 -3.44 -6.91
CA PHE A 70 0.48 -3.89 -5.67
C PHE A 70 -1.03 -3.71 -5.72
N SER A 71 -1.76 -4.74 -5.27
CA SER A 71 -3.16 -4.64 -4.92
C SER A 71 -3.30 -4.60 -3.40
N PHE A 72 -4.09 -3.65 -2.89
CA PHE A 72 -4.36 -3.49 -1.48
C PHE A 72 -5.85 -3.68 -1.20
N PRO A 73 -6.25 -4.76 -0.51
CA PRO A 73 -7.65 -5.05 -0.25
C PRO A 73 -8.20 -4.15 0.87
N ILE A 74 -8.73 -3.00 0.49
CA ILE A 74 -9.32 -2.03 1.43
C ILE A 74 -10.71 -2.44 1.94
N LYS A 75 -11.34 -3.48 1.36
CA LYS A 75 -12.64 -4.02 1.82
C LYS A 75 -12.71 -4.38 3.30
N TYR A 76 -11.56 -4.73 3.89
CA TYR A 76 -11.45 -5.05 5.31
C TYR A 76 -11.56 -3.82 6.23
N TYR A 77 -11.54 -2.61 5.68
CA TYR A 77 -11.65 -1.35 6.41
C TYR A 77 -13.05 -0.76 6.24
N LYS A 78 -13.44 0.08 7.20
CA LYS A 78 -14.64 0.91 7.05
C LYS A 78 -14.20 2.22 6.38
N THR A 79 -14.50 2.37 5.10
CA THR A 79 -14.14 3.54 4.29
C THR A 79 -15.31 4.52 4.24
N THR A 80 -14.97 5.79 4.10
CA THR A 80 -15.91 6.91 3.91
C THR A 80 -15.26 7.88 2.93
N PRO A 81 -15.99 8.80 2.30
CA PRO A 81 -15.37 9.74 1.40
C PRO A 81 -14.25 10.56 2.05
N GLY A 82 -13.21 10.85 1.28
CA GLY A 82 -12.08 11.68 1.71
C GLY A 82 -10.72 11.19 1.23
N LYS A 83 -9.67 11.78 1.80
CA LYS A 83 -8.28 11.56 1.41
C LYS A 83 -7.62 10.45 2.24
N TYR A 84 -6.96 9.53 1.56
CA TYR A 84 -6.31 8.36 2.12
C TYR A 84 -4.85 8.25 1.68
N ARG A 85 -4.08 7.43 2.40
CA ARG A 85 -2.71 7.06 2.06
C ARG A 85 -2.48 5.60 2.40
N ILE A 86 -1.81 4.89 1.49
CA ILE A 86 -1.26 3.56 1.77
C ILE A 86 0.24 3.66 1.95
N SER A 87 0.74 2.98 2.98
CA SER A 87 2.17 2.84 3.25
C SER A 87 2.57 1.36 3.19
N ILE A 88 3.63 1.06 2.45
CA ILE A 88 4.26 -0.27 2.37
C ILE A 88 5.77 -0.13 2.56
N SER A 89 6.39 -1.16 3.12
CA SER A 89 7.85 -1.23 3.27
C SER A 89 8.43 -2.24 2.30
N LEU A 90 9.43 -1.80 1.54
CA LEU A 90 10.31 -2.65 0.75
C LEU A 90 11.68 -2.67 1.44
N TRP A 91 12.52 -3.64 1.10
CA TRP A 91 13.87 -3.76 1.65
C TRP A 91 14.89 -3.97 0.54
N ASN A 92 16.06 -3.38 0.69
CA ASN A 92 17.21 -3.58 -0.17
C ASN A 92 18.43 -3.84 0.72
N ASP A 93 18.96 -5.07 0.73
CA ASP A 93 20.13 -5.43 1.56
C ASP A 93 20.02 -4.96 3.03
N MET A 94 18.92 -5.32 3.70
CA MET A 94 18.57 -4.91 5.09
C MET A 94 18.23 -3.43 5.28
N GLU A 95 18.34 -2.59 4.25
CA GLU A 95 17.88 -1.21 4.30
C GLU A 95 16.38 -1.14 4.03
N LYS A 96 15.63 -0.57 4.97
CA LYS A 96 14.18 -0.42 4.86
C LYS A 96 13.80 0.83 4.06
N ILE A 97 13.06 0.64 2.98
CA ILE A 97 12.50 1.69 2.14
C ILE A 97 11.00 1.80 2.43
N ASN A 98 10.56 2.92 3.00
CA ASN A 98 9.13 3.19 3.22
C ASN A 98 8.56 3.97 2.04
N LEU A 99 7.54 3.42 1.40
CA LEU A 99 6.83 4.07 0.31
C LEU A 99 5.41 4.38 0.74
N ASN A 100 4.95 5.55 0.33
CA ASN A 100 3.57 5.97 0.50
C ASN A 100 2.97 6.42 -0.83
N ALA A 101 1.65 6.28 -0.95
CA ALA A 101 0.89 6.82 -2.06
C ALA A 101 -0.49 7.26 -1.56
N GLU A 102 -0.89 8.46 -1.99
CA GLU A 102 -2.14 9.09 -1.60
C GLU A 102 -3.21 8.89 -2.68
N PHE A 103 -4.46 8.77 -2.25
CA PHE A 103 -5.63 8.67 -3.12
C PHE A 103 -6.86 9.26 -2.44
N GLU A 104 -7.91 9.49 -3.22
CA GLU A 104 -9.21 9.91 -2.71
C GLU A 104 -10.22 8.77 -2.90
N ILE A 105 -11.14 8.65 -1.95
CA ILE A 105 -12.35 7.86 -2.07
C ILE A 105 -13.52 8.84 -2.17
N GLU A 106 -14.33 8.69 -3.21
CA GLU A 106 -15.57 9.45 -3.43
C GLU A 106 -16.78 8.80 -2.75
#